data_AF-A0A7V4EA41-F1
#
_entry.id   AF-A0A7V4EA41-F1
#
_cell.length_a   1.000
_cell.length_b   1.000
_cell.length_c   1.000
_cell.angle_alpha   90.00
_cell.angle_beta   90.00
_cell.angle_gamma   90.00
#
_symmetry.space_group_name_H-M   'P 1'
#
loop_
_entity.id
_entity.type
_entity.pdbx_description
1 polymer ?
#
loop_
_entity_poly.entity_id
_entity_poly.type
_entity_poly.pdbx_seq_one_letter_code
_entity_poly.pdbx_strand_id
1 'polypeptide(L)'
;MTLSPMEKLKVISSSHDVGLHFYEVVKDAEGIFVKGEKEIIEQDKITLDPNLSFDFVVFSPEYSFIPNSQSSFSCVWTDWNLNVPLVFENARKFKLVIIDEAGFEKLKSLKLPFKVYPLPVFAIHASWRVPKPKPKKNKKIDVVFLGNLNPGIHTRRNSALRKILLLPEKYKIAVGVGLYDPEAYSEVLSSSKIVFNMSVRKEMNMRVFEAVKCNSLLFLEEDNLETWKYLTKWESVIPYREDNLAELMVKYLGISDEEREKITSNALSEISRISESYVWQKIFEIDRDVESEKIKDDISLRLGTFKTLVNTIFNFPVNERFVSRAEEIGLNLLDEIKSLAGEKSKIFRASVLNELSFMYLFLLRREIRGNERRGDEEELYKKSSRYILSALSFEPNSAILWYNLSFLNYSFGMRDDFLNSALRFLKILDKEGENSIYISPFPDVFSFTIFSHYTYLKSYADYLWLSFIEDIDELKRGLAKVLQTQIFIFLANDAIAFGDLRSAERFCSFAITNFPNCPDFYFLMGKIKLMQRSFFDSVSAYLKGYELDPVNYLKWAEILLSLLLSGQKQKFQEVLGEMKTMSKRLYVLDGAKIEISGIDENIYIKPVSKIFDDFSLFQD
;
A
#
# COMPACT_ATOMS: atom_id res chain seq x y z
N MET A 1 -4.25 -32.94 -38.14
CA MET A 1 -3.17 -32.47 -37.24
C MET A 1 -3.79 -32.30 -35.86
N THR A 2 -3.48 -33.19 -34.93
CA THR A 2 -3.82 -33.01 -33.52
C THR A 2 -2.97 -31.84 -33.00
N LEU A 3 -3.61 -30.72 -32.66
CA LEU A 3 -2.95 -29.60 -31.99
C LEU A 3 -2.23 -30.14 -30.75
N SER A 4 -1.00 -29.66 -30.48
CA SER A 4 -0.33 -30.01 -29.22
C SER A 4 -1.27 -29.63 -28.07
N PRO A 5 -1.30 -30.39 -26.95
CA PRO A 5 -2.10 -30.02 -25.80
C PRO A 5 -1.86 -28.54 -25.48
N MET A 6 -2.93 -27.74 -25.43
CA MET A 6 -2.81 -26.31 -25.11
C MET A 6 -2.01 -26.18 -23.82
N GLU A 7 -0.94 -25.38 -23.84
CA GLU A 7 -0.26 -24.99 -22.62
C GLU A 7 -1.26 -24.15 -21.81
N LYS A 8 -1.74 -24.72 -20.70
CA LYS A 8 -2.69 -24.09 -19.79
C LYS A 8 -2.01 -23.86 -18.45
N LEU A 9 -2.19 -22.68 -17.89
CA LEU A 9 -1.78 -22.35 -16.54
C LEU A 9 -2.96 -21.78 -15.79
N LYS A 10 -3.31 -22.37 -14.66
CA LYS A 10 -4.34 -21.82 -13.79
C LYS A 10 -3.73 -20.71 -12.95
N VAL A 11 -4.40 -19.58 -12.90
CA VAL A 11 -3.96 -18.42 -12.11
C VAL A 11 -4.98 -18.18 -11.02
N ILE A 12 -4.48 -18.04 -9.79
CA ILE A 12 -5.26 -17.62 -8.63
C ILE A 12 -4.97 -16.15 -8.39
N SER A 13 -6.01 -15.33 -8.39
CA SER A 13 -5.92 -13.92 -8.07
C SER A 13 -7.13 -13.50 -7.25
N SER A 14 -6.92 -12.61 -6.29
CA SER A 14 -8.03 -11.88 -5.67
C SER A 14 -8.22 -10.56 -6.42
N SER A 15 -9.45 -10.26 -6.81
CA SER A 15 -9.80 -9.00 -7.47
C SER A 15 -10.81 -8.24 -6.63
N HIS A 16 -11.01 -6.96 -6.96
CA HIS A 16 -11.94 -6.07 -6.24
C HIS A 16 -13.39 -6.57 -6.32
N ASP A 17 -13.70 -7.46 -7.26
CA ASP A 17 -14.99 -8.11 -7.41
C ASP A 17 -15.07 -9.36 -6.50
N VAL A 18 -15.80 -9.24 -5.40
CA VAL A 18 -16.37 -10.25 -4.45
C VAL A 18 -16.03 -11.76 -4.65
N GLY A 19 -14.75 -12.17 -4.67
CA GLY A 19 -14.40 -13.60 -4.78
C GLY A 19 -12.92 -13.95 -4.97
N LEU A 20 -12.62 -15.24 -4.86
CA LEU A 20 -11.38 -15.85 -5.34
C LEU A 20 -11.54 -16.16 -6.83
N HIS A 21 -10.69 -15.57 -7.66
CA HIS A 21 -10.77 -15.72 -9.10
C HIS A 21 -9.76 -16.76 -9.56
N PHE A 22 -10.28 -17.79 -10.20
CA PHE A 22 -9.51 -18.75 -10.96
C PHE A 22 -9.72 -18.41 -12.43
N TYR A 23 -8.63 -18.24 -13.17
CA TYR A 23 -8.73 -18.15 -14.61
C TYR A 23 -7.61 -18.96 -15.23
N GLU A 24 -7.90 -19.58 -16.37
CA GLU A 24 -6.87 -20.21 -17.18
C GLU A 24 -6.20 -19.15 -18.04
N VAL A 25 -4.88 -19.14 -18.09
CA VAL A 25 -4.15 -18.47 -19.16
C VAL A 25 -3.84 -19.53 -20.19
N VAL A 26 -4.33 -19.33 -21.41
CA VAL A 26 -4.23 -20.30 -22.50
C VAL A 26 -3.57 -19.67 -23.69
N LYS A 27 -2.79 -20.46 -24.42
CA LYS A 27 -2.23 -20.07 -25.71
C LYS A 27 -3.28 -20.29 -26.80
N ASP A 28 -3.67 -19.23 -27.50
CA ASP A 28 -4.62 -19.30 -28.61
C ASP A 28 -3.96 -19.89 -29.89
N ALA A 29 -4.73 -19.95 -30.99
CA ALA A 29 -4.28 -20.54 -32.26
C ALA A 29 -3.13 -19.75 -32.89
N GLU A 30 -3.05 -18.46 -32.59
CA GLU A 30 -2.03 -17.51 -33.04
C GLU A 30 -0.77 -17.54 -32.15
N GLY A 31 -0.80 -18.31 -31.06
CA GLY A 31 0.30 -18.43 -30.12
C GLY A 31 0.34 -17.33 -29.06
N ILE A 32 -0.71 -16.52 -28.95
CA ILE A 32 -0.86 -15.43 -28.00
C ILE A 32 -1.50 -15.98 -26.72
N PHE A 33 -0.96 -15.60 -25.57
CA PHE A 33 -1.55 -15.96 -24.29
C PHE A 33 -2.73 -15.02 -23.98
N VAL A 34 -3.91 -15.62 -23.79
CA VAL A 34 -5.15 -14.94 -23.45
C VAL A 34 -5.70 -15.47 -22.13
N LYS A 35 -6.39 -14.59 -21.39
CA LYS A 35 -7.17 -15.00 -20.21
C LYS A 35 -8.42 -15.73 -20.71
N GLY A 36 -8.53 -17.00 -20.35
CA GLY A 36 -9.69 -17.85 -20.58
C GLY A 36 -10.86 -17.52 -19.66
N GLU A 37 -11.83 -18.43 -19.61
CA GLU A 37 -13.01 -18.25 -18.76
C GLU A 37 -12.63 -18.12 -17.28
N LYS A 38 -13.32 -17.20 -16.63
CA LYS A 38 -13.13 -16.86 -15.22
C LYS A 38 -14.06 -17.73 -14.39
N GLU A 39 -13.48 -18.68 -13.66
CA GLU A 39 -14.17 -19.42 -12.62
C GLU A 39 -14.08 -18.63 -11.31
N ILE A 40 -15.23 -18.34 -10.72
CA ILE A 40 -15.30 -17.63 -9.43
C ILE A 40 -15.66 -18.66 -8.38
N ILE A 41 -14.75 -18.92 -7.44
CA ILE A 41 -15.12 -19.62 -6.22
C ILE A 41 -15.81 -18.61 -5.32
N GLU A 42 -17.10 -18.83 -5.09
CA GLU A 42 -17.90 -18.03 -4.17
C GLU A 42 -17.23 -18.03 -2.79
N GLN A 43 -17.21 -16.85 -2.18
CA GLN A 43 -16.46 -16.61 -0.93
C GLN A 43 -16.85 -17.60 0.19
N ASP A 44 -18.11 -18.00 0.28
CA ASP A 44 -18.63 -18.94 1.27
C ASP A 44 -18.24 -20.40 1.03
N LYS A 45 -17.69 -20.74 -0.14
CA LYS A 45 -17.19 -22.08 -0.49
C LYS A 45 -15.70 -22.27 -0.23
N ILE A 46 -15.00 -21.24 0.24
CA ILE A 46 -13.55 -21.29 0.48
C ILE A 46 -13.25 -22.25 1.65
N THR A 47 -12.21 -23.07 1.49
CA THR A 47 -11.66 -23.99 2.49
C THR A 47 -10.15 -23.76 2.63
N LEU A 48 -9.53 -24.24 3.72
CA LEU A 48 -8.06 -24.20 3.87
C LEU A 48 -7.36 -25.18 2.92
N ASP A 49 -8.01 -26.32 2.66
CA ASP A 49 -7.55 -27.39 1.78
C ASP A 49 -8.44 -27.45 0.53
N PRO A 50 -8.40 -26.45 -0.37
CA PRO A 50 -9.07 -26.62 -1.65
C PRO A 50 -8.38 -27.79 -2.36
N ASN A 51 -9.16 -28.70 -2.92
CA ASN A 51 -8.66 -29.89 -3.60
C ASN A 51 -8.06 -29.49 -4.98
N LEU A 52 -6.98 -28.71 -4.94
CA LEU A 52 -6.27 -28.18 -6.11
C LEU A 52 -5.29 -29.25 -6.60
N SER A 53 -5.75 -30.11 -7.48
CA SER A 53 -4.95 -31.19 -8.08
C SER A 53 -4.13 -30.73 -9.30
N PHE A 54 -4.09 -29.43 -9.58
CA PHE A 54 -3.49 -28.85 -10.78
C PHE A 54 -2.38 -27.87 -10.44
N ASP A 55 -1.44 -27.67 -11.37
CA ASP A 55 -0.43 -26.62 -11.26
C ASP A 55 -1.08 -25.23 -11.42
N PHE A 56 -0.74 -24.31 -10.53
CA PHE A 56 -1.24 -22.94 -10.57
C PHE A 56 -0.17 -21.92 -10.20
N VAL A 57 -0.45 -20.66 -10.55
CA VAL A 57 0.33 -19.49 -10.12
C VAL A 57 -0.54 -18.58 -9.26
N VAL A 58 -0.02 -18.19 -8.09
CA VAL A 58 -0.66 -17.17 -7.25
C VAL A 58 -0.19 -15.79 -7.65
N PHE A 59 -1.13 -14.89 -7.93
CA PHE A 59 -0.84 -13.51 -8.31
C PHE A 59 -1.06 -12.55 -7.14
N SER A 60 -0.11 -11.64 -6.92
CA SER A 60 -0.14 -10.65 -5.83
C SER A 60 -0.44 -11.28 -4.45
N PRO A 61 0.41 -12.21 -3.97
CA PRO A 61 0.20 -12.92 -2.70
C PRO A 61 0.06 -12.00 -1.48
N GLU A 62 0.52 -10.76 -1.57
CA GLU A 62 0.34 -9.71 -0.56
C GLU A 62 -1.13 -9.31 -0.34
N TYR A 63 -1.98 -9.51 -1.35
CA TYR A 63 -3.42 -9.22 -1.28
C TYR A 63 -4.29 -10.48 -1.38
N SER A 64 -3.78 -11.52 -2.03
CA SER A 64 -4.54 -12.72 -2.39
C SER A 64 -4.51 -13.80 -1.31
N PHE A 65 -5.54 -14.66 -1.33
CA PHE A 65 -5.54 -15.90 -0.57
C PHE A 65 -4.55 -16.90 -1.16
N ILE A 66 -3.71 -17.49 -0.30
CA ILE A 66 -2.68 -18.46 -0.68
C ILE A 66 -3.13 -19.83 -0.20
N PRO A 67 -3.64 -20.70 -1.10
CA PRO A 67 -4.24 -21.96 -0.69
C PRO A 67 -3.23 -22.89 -0.03
N ASN A 68 -3.72 -23.88 0.71
CA ASN A 68 -2.90 -25.05 1.02
C ASN A 68 -2.81 -25.95 -0.23
N SER A 69 -1.66 -26.59 -0.41
CA SER A 69 -1.39 -27.45 -1.56
C SER A 69 -0.49 -28.61 -1.14
N GLN A 70 -0.65 -29.76 -1.79
CA GLN A 70 0.23 -30.92 -1.59
C GLN A 70 1.57 -30.79 -2.31
N SER A 71 1.68 -29.83 -3.23
CA SER A 71 2.88 -29.55 -4.02
C SER A 71 3.18 -28.05 -4.04
N SER A 72 4.45 -27.69 -4.07
CA SER A 72 4.89 -26.30 -4.23
C SER A 72 4.48 -25.73 -5.58
N PHE A 73 4.12 -24.46 -5.60
CA PHE A 73 3.61 -23.75 -6.77
C PHE A 73 4.34 -22.42 -6.95
N SER A 74 4.10 -21.74 -8.06
CA SER A 74 4.77 -20.46 -8.32
C SER A 74 3.91 -19.27 -7.93
N CYS A 75 4.53 -18.13 -7.68
CA CYS A 75 3.79 -16.89 -7.47
C CYS A 75 4.42 -15.71 -8.22
N VAL A 76 3.58 -14.71 -8.51
CA VAL A 76 3.98 -13.42 -9.06
C VAL A 76 3.76 -12.38 -7.97
N TRP A 77 4.85 -11.86 -7.39
CA TRP A 77 4.82 -10.93 -6.27
C TRP A 77 5.00 -9.49 -6.75
N THR A 78 3.92 -8.70 -6.72
CA THR A 78 3.90 -7.34 -7.29
C THR A 78 4.32 -6.26 -6.30
N ASP A 79 3.54 -6.04 -5.24
CA ASP A 79 3.83 -5.05 -4.21
C ASP A 79 4.56 -5.70 -3.03
N TRP A 80 5.77 -6.20 -3.32
CA TRP A 80 6.56 -6.98 -2.37
C TRP A 80 6.98 -6.27 -1.10
N ASN A 81 6.79 -4.95 -1.03
CA ASN A 81 6.99 -4.17 0.18
C ASN A 81 5.78 -4.13 1.10
N LEU A 82 4.71 -4.89 0.83
CA LEU A 82 3.48 -4.92 1.61
C LEU A 82 3.20 -6.33 2.12
N ASN A 83 2.75 -6.41 3.38
CA ASN A 83 2.37 -7.67 4.02
C ASN A 83 3.48 -8.75 3.90
N VAL A 84 4.74 -8.33 4.00
CA VAL A 84 5.92 -9.22 3.86
C VAL A 84 5.84 -10.44 4.79
N PRO A 85 5.45 -10.31 6.07
CA PRO A 85 5.39 -11.46 6.98
C PRO A 85 4.39 -12.51 6.50
N LEU A 86 3.28 -12.06 5.93
CA LEU A 86 2.21 -12.93 5.42
C LEU A 86 2.69 -13.79 4.25
N VAL A 87 3.45 -13.19 3.32
CA VAL A 87 3.99 -13.91 2.17
C VAL A 87 5.09 -14.88 2.62
N PHE A 88 5.98 -14.46 3.53
CA PHE A 88 7.03 -15.33 4.06
C PHE A 88 6.53 -16.48 4.94
N GLU A 89 5.42 -16.31 5.66
CA GLU A 89 4.72 -17.40 6.36
C GLU A 89 4.26 -18.53 5.40
N ASN A 90 4.13 -18.21 4.12
CA ASN A 90 3.77 -19.13 3.05
C ASN A 90 4.96 -19.51 2.16
N ALA A 91 6.19 -19.09 2.49
CA ALA A 91 7.39 -19.29 1.66
C ALA A 91 7.62 -20.74 1.24
N ARG A 92 7.41 -21.69 2.16
CA ARG A 92 7.59 -23.13 1.91
C ARG A 92 6.60 -23.70 0.89
N LYS A 93 5.56 -22.93 0.51
CA LYS A 93 4.62 -23.31 -0.54
C LYS A 93 5.09 -22.91 -1.93
N PHE A 94 6.09 -22.06 -2.03
CA PHE A 94 6.57 -21.57 -3.31
C PHE A 94 7.72 -22.40 -3.82
N LYS A 95 7.70 -22.75 -5.11
CA LYS A 95 8.89 -23.25 -5.83
C LYS A 95 9.65 -22.11 -6.51
N LEU A 96 8.92 -21.11 -6.98
CA LEU A 96 9.40 -19.99 -7.76
C LEU A 96 8.59 -18.73 -7.42
N VAL A 97 9.30 -17.62 -7.24
CA VAL A 97 8.75 -16.29 -7.05
C VAL A 97 9.22 -15.41 -8.19
N ILE A 98 8.29 -14.98 -9.02
CA ILE A 98 8.50 -14.02 -10.09
C ILE A 98 8.20 -12.63 -9.54
N ILE A 99 9.11 -11.68 -9.72
CA ILE A 99 9.08 -10.38 -9.04
C ILE A 99 9.73 -9.31 -9.94
N ASP A 100 9.53 -8.03 -9.64
CA ASP A 100 10.26 -6.95 -10.32
C ASP A 100 11.76 -6.97 -10.00
N GLU A 101 12.55 -6.25 -10.81
CA GLU A 101 14.01 -6.20 -10.66
C GLU A 101 14.46 -5.77 -9.26
N ALA A 102 13.80 -4.77 -8.66
CA ALA A 102 14.19 -4.25 -7.36
C ALA A 102 13.94 -5.30 -6.25
N GLY A 103 12.84 -6.03 -6.36
CA GLY A 103 12.53 -7.14 -5.47
C GLY A 103 13.47 -8.32 -5.67
N PHE A 104 13.85 -8.63 -6.92
CA PHE A 104 14.89 -9.63 -7.19
C PHE A 104 16.22 -9.26 -6.54
N GLU A 105 16.70 -8.02 -6.72
CA GLU A 105 17.92 -7.55 -6.07
C GLU A 105 17.86 -7.62 -4.54
N LYS A 106 16.68 -7.38 -3.96
CA LYS A 106 16.45 -7.44 -2.52
C LYS A 106 16.39 -8.88 -1.98
N LEU A 107 15.79 -9.80 -2.73
CA LEU A 107 15.55 -11.17 -2.29
C LEU A 107 16.68 -12.14 -2.67
N LYS A 108 17.45 -11.88 -3.75
CA LYS A 108 18.49 -12.79 -4.23
C LYS A 108 19.63 -13.03 -3.24
N SER A 109 19.85 -12.12 -2.30
CA SER A 109 20.86 -12.26 -1.25
C SER A 109 20.40 -13.13 -0.08
N LEU A 110 19.08 -13.37 0.03
CA LEU A 110 18.49 -14.09 1.14
C LEU A 110 18.48 -15.59 0.88
N LYS A 111 18.62 -16.39 1.93
CA LYS A 111 18.51 -17.86 1.86
C LYS A 111 17.05 -18.32 1.86
N LEU A 112 16.38 -18.24 0.70
CA LEU A 112 14.96 -18.56 0.51
C LEU A 112 14.74 -20.04 0.09
N PRO A 113 13.60 -20.71 0.42
CA PRO A 113 13.32 -22.09 0.01
C PRO A 113 12.78 -22.16 -1.43
N PHE A 114 12.74 -21.02 -2.12
CA PHE A 114 12.20 -20.88 -3.46
C PHE A 114 13.19 -20.12 -4.34
N LYS A 115 13.10 -20.35 -5.65
CA LYS A 115 13.86 -19.57 -6.63
C LYS A 115 13.21 -18.21 -6.82
N VAL A 116 14.01 -17.18 -7.11
CA VAL A 116 13.51 -15.83 -7.43
C VAL A 116 13.91 -15.49 -8.85
N TYR A 117 12.99 -14.92 -9.64
CA TYR A 117 13.26 -14.53 -11.02
C TYR A 117 12.70 -13.14 -11.34
N PRO A 118 13.52 -12.23 -11.93
CA PRO A 118 13.06 -10.90 -12.30
C PRO A 118 12.26 -10.89 -13.60
N LEU A 119 11.06 -10.32 -13.60
CA LEU A 119 10.25 -10.01 -14.78
C LEU A 119 9.48 -8.69 -14.57
N PRO A 120 9.10 -7.97 -15.65
CA PRO A 120 8.33 -6.75 -15.57
C PRO A 120 6.85 -7.07 -15.28
N VAL A 121 6.58 -7.56 -14.07
CA VAL A 121 5.30 -8.16 -13.65
C VAL A 121 4.09 -7.24 -13.85
N PHE A 122 4.29 -5.92 -13.79
CA PHE A 122 3.23 -4.93 -14.00
C PHE A 122 2.73 -4.83 -15.45
N ALA A 123 3.44 -5.41 -16.42
CA ALA A 123 2.94 -5.50 -17.80
C ALA A 123 1.62 -6.31 -17.88
N ILE A 124 1.41 -7.26 -16.97
CA ILE A 124 0.21 -8.11 -16.89
C ILE A 124 -1.04 -7.30 -16.54
N HIS A 125 -0.89 -6.18 -15.82
CA HIS A 125 -2.00 -5.31 -15.42
C HIS A 125 -2.21 -4.10 -16.33
N ALA A 126 -1.20 -3.76 -17.14
CA ALA A 126 -1.23 -2.56 -17.97
C ALA A 126 -2.32 -2.55 -19.04
N SER A 127 -2.84 -3.72 -19.45
CA SER A 127 -3.96 -3.85 -20.39
C SER A 127 -5.31 -3.50 -19.75
N TRP A 128 -5.46 -3.73 -18.45
CA TRP A 128 -6.73 -3.57 -17.73
C TRP A 128 -7.08 -2.11 -17.44
N ARG A 129 -6.11 -1.28 -17.03
CA ARG A 129 -6.36 0.13 -16.65
C ARG A 129 -6.53 1.08 -17.84
N VAL A 130 -5.91 0.74 -18.98
CA VAL A 130 -6.02 1.53 -20.23
C VAL A 130 -6.43 0.56 -21.34
N PRO A 131 -7.68 0.08 -21.34
CA PRO A 131 -8.12 -0.95 -22.28
C PRO A 131 -8.28 -0.39 -23.70
N LYS A 132 -8.59 0.91 -23.83
CA LYS A 132 -8.78 1.62 -25.09
C LYS A 132 -8.09 2.98 -25.01
N PRO A 133 -6.75 3.06 -25.20
CA PRO A 133 -6.09 4.35 -25.28
C PRO A 133 -6.68 5.14 -26.45
N LYS A 134 -6.99 6.42 -26.23
CA LYS A 134 -7.50 7.34 -27.27
C LYS A 134 -6.48 8.44 -27.50
N PRO A 135 -5.33 8.15 -28.15
CA PRO A 135 -4.28 9.14 -28.34
C PRO A 135 -4.86 10.38 -29.03
N LYS A 136 -4.75 11.54 -28.36
CA LYS A 136 -5.24 12.81 -28.88
C LYS A 136 -4.09 13.59 -29.51
N LYS A 137 -4.34 14.18 -30.68
CA LYS A 137 -3.41 15.13 -31.31
C LYS A 137 -3.38 16.48 -30.58
N ASN A 138 -4.53 16.94 -30.08
CA ASN A 138 -4.63 18.19 -29.32
C ASN A 138 -4.62 17.92 -27.81
N LYS A 139 -3.41 17.79 -27.24
CA LYS A 139 -3.21 17.53 -25.82
C LYS A 139 -3.36 18.82 -25.01
N LYS A 140 -4.32 18.82 -24.09
CA LYS A 140 -4.74 20.02 -23.36
C LYS A 140 -4.09 20.16 -21.99
N ILE A 141 -3.59 19.06 -21.43
CA ILE A 141 -2.90 19.03 -20.14
C ILE A 141 -1.40 19.01 -20.42
N ASP A 142 -0.64 19.93 -19.84
CA ASP A 142 0.80 19.99 -20.06
C ASP A 142 1.51 18.89 -19.26
N VAL A 143 1.13 18.73 -17.98
CA VAL A 143 1.71 17.72 -17.09
C VAL A 143 0.62 17.07 -16.25
N VAL A 144 0.65 15.75 -16.14
CA VAL A 144 -0.25 15.01 -15.25
C VAL A 144 0.50 14.04 -14.33
N PHE A 145 0.01 13.95 -13.10
CA PHE A 145 0.24 12.83 -12.20
C PHE A 145 -1.12 12.32 -11.69
N LEU A 146 -1.30 11.00 -11.69
CA LEU A 146 -2.46 10.36 -11.04
C LEU A 146 -1.92 9.27 -10.14
N GLY A 147 -2.27 9.23 -8.86
CA GLY A 147 -1.75 8.18 -7.99
C GLY A 147 -2.02 8.43 -6.53
N ASN A 148 -1.41 7.62 -5.67
CA ASN A 148 -1.51 7.79 -4.23
C ASN A 148 -0.52 8.87 -3.75
N LEU A 149 -0.98 9.74 -2.85
CA LEU A 149 -0.19 10.80 -2.21
C LEU A 149 0.11 10.51 -0.74
N ASN A 150 -0.15 9.29 -0.26
CA ASN A 150 0.09 8.91 1.12
C ASN A 150 1.57 9.14 1.50
N PRO A 151 1.88 10.07 2.43
CA PRO A 151 3.25 10.40 2.79
C PRO A 151 3.99 9.23 3.42
N GLY A 152 3.25 8.27 3.98
CA GLY A 152 3.72 7.00 4.53
C GLY A 152 4.67 6.24 3.61
N ILE A 153 4.42 6.35 2.31
CA ILE A 153 5.12 5.60 1.26
C ILE A 153 5.73 6.56 0.24
N HIS A 154 5.19 7.78 0.13
CA HIS A 154 5.42 8.68 -1.01
C HIS A 154 6.05 10.02 -0.64
N THR A 155 6.78 10.12 0.48
CA THR A 155 7.47 11.37 0.91
C THR A 155 8.32 11.99 -0.22
N ARG A 156 9.18 11.18 -0.86
CA ARG A 156 10.04 11.62 -1.99
C ARG A 156 9.23 12.10 -3.18
N ARG A 157 8.16 11.38 -3.52
CA ARG A 157 7.24 11.72 -4.60
C ARG A 157 6.50 13.03 -4.33
N ASN A 158 6.01 13.23 -3.11
CA ASN A 158 5.29 14.45 -2.73
C ASN A 158 6.20 15.68 -2.81
N SER A 159 7.48 15.54 -2.44
CA SER A 159 8.50 16.57 -2.62
C SER A 159 8.75 16.90 -4.09
N ALA A 160 8.82 15.89 -4.97
CA ALA A 160 8.94 16.09 -6.40
C ALA A 160 7.68 16.75 -7.00
N LEU A 161 6.48 16.33 -6.58
CA LEU A 161 5.21 16.91 -7.02
C LEU A 161 5.07 18.38 -6.65
N ARG A 162 5.58 18.82 -5.49
CA ARG A 162 5.65 20.25 -5.15
C ARG A 162 6.39 21.05 -6.21
N LYS A 163 7.55 20.57 -6.68
CA LYS A 163 8.34 21.24 -7.74
C LYS A 163 7.54 21.37 -9.04
N ILE A 164 6.77 20.33 -9.38
CA ILE A 164 5.90 20.29 -10.56
C ILE A 164 4.73 21.27 -10.40
N LEU A 165 4.04 21.22 -9.26
CA LEU A 165 2.90 22.07 -8.94
C LEU A 165 3.26 23.56 -8.87
N LEU A 166 4.54 23.92 -8.77
CA LEU A 166 5.04 25.30 -8.72
C LEU A 166 5.69 25.78 -10.02
N LEU A 167 5.60 25.02 -11.11
CA LEU A 167 6.00 25.49 -12.43
C LEU A 167 5.19 26.76 -12.84
N PRO A 168 5.68 27.58 -13.80
CA PRO A 168 5.00 28.81 -14.21
C PRO A 168 3.50 28.67 -14.50
N GLU A 169 2.68 29.66 -14.17
CA GLU A 169 1.21 29.61 -14.27
C GLU A 169 0.69 29.32 -15.68
N LYS A 170 1.47 29.63 -16.73
CA LYS A 170 1.12 29.33 -18.13
C LYS A 170 0.94 27.83 -18.42
N TYR A 171 1.47 26.95 -17.57
CA TYR A 171 1.37 25.50 -17.74
C TYR A 171 0.13 24.93 -17.01
N LYS A 172 -0.62 24.10 -17.74
CA LYS A 172 -1.81 23.37 -17.27
C LYS A 172 -1.40 22.06 -16.63
N ILE A 173 -1.33 22.05 -15.30
CA ILE A 173 -0.83 20.92 -14.50
C ILE A 173 -1.98 20.31 -13.70
N ALA A 174 -2.04 18.98 -13.68
CA ALA A 174 -3.01 18.24 -12.88
C ALA A 174 -2.34 17.13 -12.06
N VAL A 175 -2.50 17.17 -10.75
CA VAL A 175 -2.11 16.12 -9.80
C VAL A 175 -3.37 15.59 -9.15
N GLY A 176 -3.72 14.32 -9.39
CA GLY A 176 -4.97 13.71 -8.94
C GLY A 176 -4.79 12.46 -8.09
N VAL A 177 -5.68 12.25 -7.13
CA VAL A 177 -5.79 11.02 -6.31
C VAL A 177 -7.19 10.46 -6.36
N GLY A 178 -7.36 9.14 -6.52
CA GLY A 178 -8.67 8.46 -6.50
C GLY A 178 -9.37 8.26 -7.86
N LEU A 179 -8.63 8.27 -8.98
CA LEU A 179 -9.22 8.02 -10.31
C LEU A 179 -9.20 6.52 -10.60
N TYR A 180 -10.33 5.85 -10.42
CA TYR A 180 -10.43 4.41 -10.61
C TYR A 180 -11.20 4.01 -11.88
N ASP A 181 -12.03 4.91 -12.43
CA ASP A 181 -12.73 4.66 -13.70
C ASP A 181 -11.73 4.54 -14.86
N PRO A 182 -11.64 3.37 -15.53
CA PRO A 182 -10.62 3.15 -16.57
C PRO A 182 -10.76 4.09 -17.77
N GLU A 183 -11.98 4.48 -18.14
CA GLU A 183 -12.23 5.34 -19.30
C GLU A 183 -11.79 6.78 -19.02
N ALA A 184 -12.22 7.36 -17.90
CA ALA A 184 -11.82 8.69 -17.46
C ALA A 184 -10.31 8.75 -17.17
N TYR A 185 -9.74 7.69 -16.59
CA TYR A 185 -8.30 7.58 -16.37
C TYR A 185 -7.51 7.62 -17.69
N SER A 186 -7.89 6.78 -18.65
CA SER A 186 -7.30 6.75 -20.00
C SER A 186 -7.43 8.11 -20.69
N GLU A 187 -8.61 8.75 -20.60
CA GLU A 187 -8.89 10.05 -21.20
C GLU A 187 -7.98 11.16 -20.66
N VAL A 188 -7.77 11.21 -19.35
CA VAL A 188 -6.87 12.19 -18.71
C VAL A 188 -5.43 11.96 -19.16
N LEU A 189 -4.94 10.72 -19.16
CA LEU A 189 -3.58 10.41 -19.62
C LEU A 189 -3.39 10.73 -21.10
N SER A 190 -4.34 10.36 -21.97
CA SER A 190 -4.29 10.65 -23.40
C SER A 190 -4.40 12.15 -23.73
N SER A 191 -4.99 12.93 -22.83
CA SER A 191 -5.07 14.39 -22.97
C SER A 191 -3.82 15.12 -22.46
N SER A 192 -2.83 14.40 -21.92
CA SER A 192 -1.61 14.98 -21.32
C SER A 192 -0.39 14.92 -22.24
N LYS A 193 0.42 15.99 -22.27
CA LYS A 193 1.70 16.01 -22.99
C LYS A 193 2.73 15.18 -22.25
N ILE A 194 2.90 15.45 -20.95
CA ILE A 194 3.84 14.77 -20.07
C ILE A 194 3.08 14.02 -18.98
N VAL A 195 3.46 12.77 -18.76
CA VAL A 195 3.05 11.99 -17.59
C VAL A 195 4.25 11.86 -16.66
N PHE A 196 4.12 12.39 -15.46
CA PHE A 196 5.11 12.22 -14.40
C PHE A 196 4.90 10.88 -13.70
N ASN A 197 5.96 10.10 -13.55
CA ASN A 197 5.99 8.90 -12.74
C ASN A 197 7.14 8.96 -11.73
N MET A 198 6.86 8.46 -10.53
CA MET A 198 7.88 8.12 -9.55
C MET A 198 7.48 6.79 -8.91
N SER A 199 8.25 5.75 -9.19
CA SER A 199 8.03 4.42 -8.61
C SER A 199 8.27 4.42 -7.09
N VAL A 200 7.80 3.38 -6.41
CA VAL A 200 8.00 3.26 -4.95
C VAL A 200 9.35 2.62 -4.64
N ARG A 201 9.72 1.62 -5.44
CA ARG A 201 10.79 0.66 -5.21
C ARG A 201 11.84 0.69 -6.33
N LYS A 202 11.72 1.62 -7.29
CA LYS A 202 12.54 1.69 -8.52
C LYS A 202 12.15 0.62 -9.56
N GLU A 203 10.90 0.17 -9.50
CA GLU A 203 10.28 -0.81 -10.41
C GLU A 203 9.69 -0.17 -11.67
N MET A 204 9.52 -0.97 -12.73
CA MET A 204 8.78 -0.60 -13.94
C MET A 204 7.28 -0.81 -13.68
N ASN A 205 6.68 0.11 -12.91
CA ASN A 205 5.26 0.01 -12.54
C ASN A 205 4.31 0.23 -13.72
N MET A 206 3.01 0.02 -13.48
CA MET A 206 1.96 0.14 -14.51
C MET A 206 1.99 1.48 -15.26
N ARG A 207 2.39 2.57 -14.60
CA ARG A 207 2.35 3.91 -15.21
C ARG A 207 3.28 4.03 -16.40
N VAL A 208 4.36 3.25 -16.45
CA VAL A 208 5.28 3.19 -17.60
C VAL A 208 4.51 2.76 -18.85
N PHE A 209 3.70 1.70 -18.73
CA PHE A 209 2.92 1.16 -19.85
C PHE A 209 1.72 2.06 -20.19
N GLU A 210 1.02 2.57 -19.19
CA GLU A 210 -0.18 3.39 -19.36
C GLU A 210 0.13 4.71 -20.08
N ALA A 211 1.19 5.41 -19.66
CA ALA A 211 1.61 6.66 -20.27
C ALA A 211 1.96 6.47 -21.75
N VAL A 212 2.75 5.44 -22.04
CA VAL A 212 3.21 5.12 -23.40
C VAL A 212 2.05 4.73 -24.30
N LYS A 213 1.12 3.90 -23.84
CA LYS A 213 -0.10 3.54 -24.60
C LYS A 213 -0.99 4.75 -24.89
N CYS A 214 -1.02 5.73 -23.99
CA CYS A 214 -1.73 6.99 -24.17
C CYS A 214 -0.98 8.01 -25.07
N ASN A 215 0.15 7.61 -25.67
CA ASN A 215 1.04 8.45 -26.48
C ASN A 215 1.59 9.66 -25.70
N SER A 216 1.80 9.55 -24.40
CA SER A 216 2.24 10.65 -23.54
C SER A 216 3.69 10.51 -23.11
N LEU A 217 4.43 11.63 -23.12
CA LEU A 217 5.85 11.64 -22.82
C LEU A 217 6.05 11.27 -21.35
N LEU A 218 6.70 10.13 -21.12
CA LEU A 218 6.95 9.63 -19.78
C LEU A 218 8.18 10.29 -19.18
N PHE A 219 8.01 10.88 -18.00
CA PHE A 219 9.09 11.28 -17.10
C PHE A 219 9.24 10.23 -16.01
N LEU A 220 10.45 9.70 -15.84
CA LEU A 220 10.74 8.63 -14.86
C LEU A 220 12.05 8.91 -14.12
N GLU A 221 12.15 8.49 -12.86
CA GLU A 221 13.36 8.68 -12.08
C GLU A 221 14.57 7.97 -12.71
N GLU A 222 15.70 8.67 -12.83
CA GLU A 222 16.92 8.21 -13.50
C GLU A 222 17.49 6.92 -12.88
N ASP A 223 17.24 6.72 -11.58
CA ASP A 223 17.68 5.58 -10.80
C ASP A 223 16.71 4.39 -10.81
N ASN A 224 15.67 4.38 -11.66
CA ASN A 224 14.81 3.20 -11.87
C ASN A 224 15.67 1.98 -12.28
N LEU A 225 15.45 0.82 -11.64
CA LEU A 225 16.32 -0.36 -11.83
C LEU A 225 15.85 -1.26 -12.98
N GLU A 226 14.56 -1.23 -13.30
CA GLU A 226 13.95 -2.17 -14.23
C GLU A 226 13.71 -1.57 -15.62
N THR A 227 13.21 -0.33 -15.67
CA THR A 227 12.74 0.28 -16.93
C THR A 227 13.84 0.41 -17.97
N TRP A 228 15.09 0.65 -17.56
CA TRP A 228 16.22 0.83 -18.47
C TRP A 228 16.68 -0.46 -19.16
N LYS A 229 16.16 -1.62 -18.75
CA LYS A 229 16.35 -2.88 -19.49
C LYS A 229 15.47 -2.97 -20.74
N TYR A 230 14.44 -2.13 -20.80
CA TYR A 230 13.34 -2.22 -21.73
C TYR A 230 13.16 -0.96 -22.57
N LEU A 231 13.47 0.20 -22.01
CA LEU A 231 13.32 1.50 -22.63
C LEU A 231 14.64 2.26 -22.72
N THR A 232 14.87 2.89 -23.86
CA THR A 232 16.08 3.65 -24.12
C THR A 232 15.98 5.04 -23.49
N LYS A 233 16.93 5.36 -22.57
CA LYS A 233 17.02 6.69 -21.93
C LYS A 233 17.12 7.79 -22.97
N TRP A 234 16.40 8.89 -22.76
CA TRP A 234 16.34 10.09 -23.62
C TRP A 234 15.72 9.90 -25.01
N GLU A 235 15.62 8.67 -25.51
CA GLU A 235 15.02 8.35 -26.81
C GLU A 235 13.57 7.90 -26.72
N SER A 236 13.21 7.25 -25.61
CA SER A 236 11.85 6.73 -25.33
C SER A 236 11.25 7.30 -24.05
N VAL A 237 12.08 7.63 -23.07
CA VAL A 237 11.67 8.13 -21.75
C VAL A 237 12.62 9.21 -21.33
N ILE A 238 12.11 10.23 -20.62
CA ILE A 238 12.95 11.29 -20.06
C ILE A 238 13.34 10.90 -18.63
N PRO A 239 14.59 10.47 -18.40
CA PRO A 239 15.07 10.26 -17.04
C PRO A 239 15.23 11.61 -16.33
N TYR A 240 14.80 11.70 -15.09
CA TYR A 240 15.00 12.89 -14.25
C TYR A 240 15.64 12.53 -12.91
N ARG A 241 16.30 13.52 -12.32
CA ARG A 241 16.65 13.56 -10.90
C ARG A 241 15.86 14.67 -10.24
N GLU A 242 15.74 14.62 -8.92
CA GLU A 242 14.97 15.63 -8.21
C GLU A 242 15.53 17.04 -8.35
N ASP A 243 16.85 17.18 -8.52
CA ASP A 243 17.55 18.46 -8.68
C ASP A 243 17.32 19.10 -10.06
N ASN A 244 17.07 18.31 -11.11
CA ASN A 244 16.85 18.80 -12.48
C ASN A 244 15.40 18.67 -12.99
N LEU A 245 14.49 18.05 -12.21
CA LEU A 245 13.12 17.75 -12.63
C LEU A 245 12.38 18.96 -13.20
N ALA A 246 12.41 20.10 -12.51
CA ALA A 246 11.68 21.30 -12.93
C ALA A 246 12.25 21.89 -14.24
N GLU A 247 13.57 21.96 -14.36
CA GLU A 247 14.25 22.44 -15.56
C GLU A 247 13.95 21.54 -16.76
N LEU A 248 14.06 20.22 -16.60
CA LEU A 248 13.75 19.25 -17.64
C LEU A 248 12.28 19.34 -18.06
N MET A 249 11.34 19.49 -17.12
CA MET A 249 9.93 19.67 -17.48
C MET A 249 9.72 20.91 -18.33
N VAL A 250 10.28 22.06 -17.96
CA VAL A 250 10.15 23.29 -18.75
C VAL A 250 10.76 23.11 -20.15
N LYS A 251 11.92 22.47 -20.25
CA LYS A 251 12.58 22.14 -21.53
C LYS A 251 11.66 21.32 -22.44
N TYR A 252 11.13 20.19 -21.96
CA TYR A 252 10.30 19.28 -22.77
C TYR A 252 8.86 19.77 -23.00
N LEU A 253 8.39 20.75 -22.21
CA LEU A 253 7.18 21.50 -22.54
C LEU A 253 7.43 22.53 -23.65
N GLY A 254 8.67 22.96 -23.85
CA GLY A 254 9.08 23.94 -24.87
C GLY A 254 9.42 23.37 -26.24
N ILE A 255 9.66 22.05 -26.35
CA ILE A 255 9.92 21.40 -27.66
C ILE A 255 8.64 21.30 -28.50
N SER A 256 8.78 20.95 -29.78
CA SER A 256 7.64 20.78 -30.69
C SER A 256 6.84 19.51 -30.38
N ASP A 257 5.59 19.45 -30.86
CA ASP A 257 4.77 18.25 -30.71
C ASP A 257 5.35 17.07 -31.50
N GLU A 258 5.96 17.32 -32.67
CA GLU A 258 6.61 16.29 -33.49
C GLU A 258 7.79 15.65 -32.76
N GLU A 259 8.60 16.45 -32.05
CA GLU A 259 9.73 15.93 -31.27
C GLU A 259 9.23 15.09 -30.09
N ARG A 260 8.16 15.51 -29.40
CA ARG A 260 7.51 14.68 -28.36
C ARG A 260 6.95 13.38 -28.94
N GLU A 261 6.25 13.46 -30.07
CA GLU A 261 5.63 12.31 -30.74
C GLU A 261 6.68 11.29 -31.19
N LYS A 262 7.87 11.75 -31.61
CA LYS A 262 8.99 10.87 -31.92
C LYS A 262 9.41 10.03 -30.70
N ILE A 263 9.57 10.68 -29.54
CA ILE A 263 9.97 10.00 -28.29
C ILE A 263 8.89 9.02 -27.84
N THR A 264 7.63 9.43 -27.84
CA THR A 264 6.52 8.55 -27.43
C THR A 264 6.29 7.40 -28.41
N SER A 265 6.52 7.60 -29.71
CA SER A 265 6.46 6.54 -30.72
C SER A 265 7.57 5.51 -30.53
N ASN A 266 8.80 5.96 -30.22
CA ASN A 266 9.90 5.05 -29.85
C ASN A 266 9.53 4.22 -28.62
N ALA A 267 9.04 4.88 -27.57
CA ALA A 267 8.60 4.21 -26.35
C ALA A 267 7.51 3.17 -26.63
N LEU A 268 6.53 3.50 -27.48
CA LEU A 268 5.46 2.60 -27.86
C LEU A 268 6.00 1.38 -28.61
N SER A 269 6.95 1.59 -29.53
CA SER A 269 7.60 0.50 -30.26
C SER A 269 8.35 -0.43 -29.30
N GLU A 270 9.06 0.09 -28.30
CA GLU A 270 9.80 -0.72 -27.32
C GLU A 270 8.85 -1.45 -26.37
N ILE A 271 7.86 -0.76 -25.78
CA ILE A 271 6.84 -1.35 -24.90
C ILE A 271 6.00 -2.41 -25.61
N SER A 272 5.74 -2.27 -26.93
CA SER A 272 4.93 -3.25 -27.67
C SER A 272 5.52 -4.67 -27.64
N ARG A 273 6.83 -4.80 -27.39
CA ARG A 273 7.55 -6.07 -27.23
C ARG A 273 7.33 -6.72 -25.86
N ILE A 274 6.85 -5.95 -24.88
CA ILE A 274 6.63 -6.37 -23.49
C ILE A 274 5.12 -6.37 -23.24
N SER A 275 4.43 -7.22 -24.00
CA SER A 275 3.00 -7.41 -23.86
C SER A 275 2.68 -8.30 -22.65
N GLU A 276 1.41 -8.29 -22.22
CA GLU A 276 0.92 -9.25 -21.25
C GLU A 276 1.20 -10.70 -21.71
N SER A 277 1.02 -10.99 -23.00
CA SER A 277 1.34 -12.30 -23.59
C SER A 277 2.82 -12.64 -23.50
N TYR A 278 3.71 -11.68 -23.72
CA TYR A 278 5.16 -11.89 -23.58
C TYR A 278 5.53 -12.28 -22.16
N VAL A 279 4.99 -11.57 -21.15
CA VAL A 279 5.29 -11.87 -19.75
C VAL A 279 4.70 -13.23 -19.35
N TRP A 280 3.47 -13.56 -19.76
CA TRP A 280 2.91 -14.90 -19.52
C TRP A 280 3.77 -15.97 -20.16
N GLN A 281 4.17 -15.83 -21.42
CA GLN A 281 5.08 -16.77 -22.07
C GLN A 281 6.35 -17.00 -21.25
N LYS A 282 6.97 -15.94 -20.73
CA LYS A 282 8.15 -16.06 -19.86
C LYS A 282 7.85 -16.77 -18.56
N ILE A 283 6.73 -16.47 -17.92
CA ILE A 283 6.30 -17.19 -16.71
C ILE A 283 6.17 -18.68 -16.99
N PHE A 284 5.52 -19.08 -18.09
CA PHE A 284 5.40 -20.48 -18.50
C PHE A 284 6.76 -21.15 -18.75
N GLU A 285 7.64 -20.49 -19.50
CA GLU A 285 8.99 -21.00 -19.80
C GLU A 285 9.78 -21.26 -18.51
N ILE A 286 9.77 -20.30 -17.57
CA ILE A 286 10.52 -20.39 -16.33
C ILE A 286 9.89 -21.40 -15.36
N ASP A 287 8.56 -21.41 -15.23
CA ASP A 287 7.85 -22.31 -14.31
C ASP A 287 8.09 -23.78 -14.64
N ARG A 288 8.10 -24.11 -15.94
CA ARG A 288 8.35 -25.48 -16.43
C ARG A 288 9.74 -25.99 -16.10
N ASP A 289 10.72 -25.09 -16.01
CA ASP A 289 12.11 -25.43 -15.68
C ASP A 289 12.34 -25.54 -14.16
N VAL A 290 11.30 -25.35 -13.34
CA VAL A 290 11.34 -25.50 -11.88
C VAL A 290 10.39 -26.62 -11.45
N GLU A 291 10.98 -27.73 -11.00
CA GLU A 291 10.22 -28.87 -10.48
C GLU A 291 9.43 -28.50 -9.21
N SER A 292 8.21 -29.02 -9.12
CA SER A 292 7.38 -28.90 -7.92
C SER A 292 7.81 -29.95 -6.89
N GLU A 293 8.00 -29.53 -5.65
CA GLU A 293 8.31 -30.40 -4.51
C GLU A 293 7.03 -30.76 -3.75
N LYS A 294 7.00 -31.96 -3.17
CA LYS A 294 5.91 -32.34 -2.25
C LYS A 294 6.02 -31.53 -0.97
N ILE A 295 4.94 -30.84 -0.63
CA ILE A 295 4.84 -30.14 0.63
C ILE A 295 4.28 -31.10 1.67
N LYS A 296 4.98 -31.23 2.80
CA LYS A 296 4.40 -31.86 3.97
C LYS A 296 3.41 -30.87 4.59
N ASP A 297 2.13 -31.19 4.46
CA ASP A 297 1.08 -30.44 5.14
C ASP A 297 1.36 -30.42 6.65
N ASP A 298 1.40 -29.21 7.21
CA ASP A 298 1.60 -28.97 8.62
C ASP A 298 0.72 -27.80 9.10
N ILE A 299 0.50 -27.77 10.41
CA ILE A 299 -0.37 -26.78 11.04
C ILE A 299 0.11 -25.33 10.83
N SER A 300 1.41 -25.11 10.62
CA SER A 300 1.99 -23.78 10.39
C SER A 300 1.65 -23.27 9.00
N LEU A 301 1.66 -24.15 7.98
CA LEU A 301 1.21 -23.80 6.63
C LEU A 301 -0.29 -23.51 6.57
N ARG A 302 -1.09 -24.31 7.28
CA ARG A 302 -2.54 -24.07 7.42
C ARG A 302 -2.82 -22.74 8.12
N LEU A 303 -2.04 -22.40 9.13
CA LEU A 303 -2.11 -21.09 9.79
C LEU A 303 -1.73 -19.95 8.84
N GLY A 304 -0.66 -20.10 8.05
CA GLY A 304 -0.28 -19.15 7.00
C GLY A 304 -1.40 -18.97 5.96
N THR A 305 -2.05 -20.06 5.53
CA THR A 305 -3.25 -20.02 4.67
C THR A 305 -4.36 -19.20 5.34
N PHE A 306 -4.68 -19.50 6.59
CA PHE A 306 -5.76 -18.83 7.33
C PHE A 306 -5.51 -17.32 7.47
N LYS A 307 -4.27 -16.90 7.71
CA LYS A 307 -3.93 -15.46 7.73
C LYS A 307 -4.14 -14.80 6.38
N THR A 308 -3.84 -15.48 5.28
CA THR A 308 -4.09 -14.90 3.94
C THR A 308 -5.59 -14.79 3.65
N LEU A 309 -6.40 -15.70 4.21
CA LEU A 309 -7.87 -15.61 4.15
C LEU A 309 -8.37 -14.35 4.87
N VAL A 310 -7.90 -14.12 6.11
CA VAL A 310 -8.25 -12.93 6.88
C VAL A 310 -7.76 -11.65 6.21
N ASN A 311 -6.54 -11.66 5.65
CA ASN A 311 -6.03 -10.53 4.86
C ASN A 311 -6.85 -10.27 3.58
N THR A 312 -7.34 -11.32 2.93
CA THR A 312 -8.25 -11.19 1.77
C THR A 312 -9.56 -10.50 2.18
N ILE A 313 -10.10 -10.85 3.35
CA ILE A 313 -11.28 -10.17 3.93
C ILE A 313 -11.02 -8.68 4.17
N PHE A 314 -9.79 -8.34 4.58
CA PHE A 314 -9.39 -6.95 4.81
C PHE A 314 -9.26 -6.15 3.50
N ASN A 315 -8.74 -6.75 2.43
CA ASN A 315 -8.43 -6.02 1.20
C ASN A 315 -9.65 -5.83 0.27
N PHE A 316 -10.69 -6.67 0.39
CA PHE A 316 -11.79 -6.70 -0.57
C PHE A 316 -13.17 -6.57 0.10
N PRO A 317 -14.19 -6.10 -0.64
CA PRO A 317 -15.57 -6.15 -0.16
C PRO A 317 -15.99 -7.60 0.14
N VAL A 318 -16.52 -7.82 1.34
CA VAL A 318 -16.98 -9.13 1.80
C VAL A 318 -18.43 -9.10 2.25
N ASN A 319 -19.13 -10.22 2.09
CA ASN A 319 -20.44 -10.44 2.71
C ASN A 319 -20.29 -11.12 4.08
N GLU A 320 -21.35 -11.07 4.90
CA GLU A 320 -21.35 -11.67 6.25
C GLU A 320 -21.13 -13.18 6.23
N ARG A 321 -21.60 -13.89 5.19
CA ARG A 321 -21.40 -15.34 5.07
C ARG A 321 -19.93 -15.70 4.99
N PHE A 322 -19.14 -14.89 4.29
CA PHE A 322 -17.71 -15.12 4.16
C PHE A 322 -16.97 -14.93 5.50
N VAL A 323 -17.37 -13.93 6.28
CA VAL A 323 -16.86 -13.72 7.64
C VAL A 323 -17.16 -14.91 8.52
N SER A 324 -18.42 -15.35 8.55
CA SER A 324 -18.84 -16.50 9.36
C SER A 324 -18.10 -17.77 8.94
N ARG A 325 -17.85 -17.95 7.64
CA ARG A 325 -17.07 -19.09 7.13
C ARG A 325 -15.60 -19.01 7.58
N ALA A 326 -14.97 -17.85 7.50
CA ALA A 326 -13.60 -17.67 7.97
C ALA A 326 -13.49 -17.87 9.49
N GLU A 327 -14.49 -17.42 10.26
CA GLU A 327 -14.58 -17.70 11.69
C GLU A 327 -14.63 -19.21 11.97
N GLU A 328 -15.54 -19.93 11.30
CA GLU A 328 -15.67 -21.39 11.43
C GLU A 328 -14.35 -22.10 11.12
N ILE A 329 -13.67 -21.70 10.04
CA ILE A 329 -12.35 -22.22 9.67
C ILE A 329 -11.32 -21.97 10.79
N GLY A 330 -11.28 -20.77 11.35
CA GLY A 330 -10.38 -20.44 12.45
C GLY A 330 -10.67 -21.26 13.72
N LEU A 331 -11.95 -21.46 14.06
CA LEU A 331 -12.35 -22.27 15.20
C LEU A 331 -11.99 -23.75 15.02
N ASN A 332 -12.20 -24.31 13.82
CA ASN A 332 -11.78 -25.68 13.49
C ASN A 332 -10.25 -25.83 13.60
N LEU A 333 -9.49 -24.85 13.09
CA LEU A 333 -8.04 -24.83 13.21
C LEU A 333 -7.57 -24.78 14.67
N LEU A 334 -8.27 -24.03 15.53
CA LEU A 334 -8.01 -24.03 16.97
C LEU A 334 -8.19 -25.41 17.60
N ASP A 335 -9.22 -26.15 17.20
CA ASP A 335 -9.47 -27.52 17.67
C ASP A 335 -8.39 -28.49 17.21
N GLU A 336 -7.90 -28.37 15.97
CA GLU A 336 -6.75 -29.15 15.49
C GLU A 336 -5.48 -28.86 16.31
N ILE A 337 -5.19 -27.59 16.57
CA ILE A 337 -4.04 -27.16 17.38
C ILE A 337 -4.17 -27.71 18.82
N LYS A 338 -5.37 -28.01 19.32
CA LYS A 338 -5.53 -28.56 20.69
C LYS A 338 -4.77 -29.86 20.91
N SER A 339 -4.63 -30.65 19.84
CA SER A 339 -3.89 -31.92 19.86
C SER A 339 -2.38 -31.73 20.01
N LEU A 340 -1.84 -30.54 19.71
CA LEU A 340 -0.42 -30.23 19.84
C LEU A 340 -0.07 -29.97 21.31
N ALA A 341 1.02 -30.57 21.77
CA ALA A 341 1.57 -30.35 23.10
C ALA A 341 2.65 -29.23 23.11
N GLY A 342 2.87 -28.63 24.28
CA GLY A 342 3.97 -27.70 24.53
C GLY A 342 3.73 -26.26 24.08
N GLU A 343 4.80 -25.48 24.09
CA GLU A 343 4.75 -24.02 23.89
C GLU A 343 4.26 -23.62 22.49
N LYS A 344 4.64 -24.39 21.47
CA LYS A 344 4.21 -24.17 20.08
C LYS A 344 2.68 -24.18 19.94
N SER A 345 1.98 -25.01 20.71
CA SER A 345 0.52 -25.07 20.74
C SER A 345 -0.09 -23.76 21.25
N LYS A 346 0.46 -23.19 22.33
CA LYS A 346 -0.03 -21.91 22.90
C LYS A 346 0.13 -20.77 21.91
N ILE A 347 1.31 -20.65 21.31
CA ILE A 347 1.63 -19.62 20.32
C ILE A 347 0.68 -19.70 19.12
N PHE A 348 0.45 -20.91 18.58
CA PHE A 348 -0.45 -21.09 17.45
C PHE A 348 -1.92 -20.79 17.80
N ARG A 349 -2.39 -21.19 18.98
CA ARG A 349 -3.74 -20.81 19.45
C ARG A 349 -3.86 -19.29 19.58
N ALA A 350 -2.88 -18.64 20.21
CA ALA A 350 -2.84 -17.19 20.33
C ALA A 350 -2.87 -16.51 18.95
N SER A 351 -2.18 -17.07 17.96
CA SER A 351 -2.17 -16.53 16.60
C SER A 351 -3.52 -16.60 15.94
N VAL A 352 -4.18 -17.76 15.95
CA VAL A 352 -5.50 -17.91 15.32
C VAL A 352 -6.52 -16.96 15.96
N LEU A 353 -6.50 -16.86 17.29
CA LEU A 353 -7.35 -15.95 18.05
C LEU A 353 -7.05 -14.47 17.72
N ASN A 354 -5.78 -14.11 17.53
CA ASN A 354 -5.39 -12.78 17.08
C ASN A 354 -5.98 -12.44 15.69
N GLU A 355 -5.92 -13.36 14.73
CA GLU A 355 -6.48 -13.14 13.39
C GLU A 355 -8.00 -13.04 13.41
N LEU A 356 -8.68 -13.86 14.23
CA LEU A 356 -10.13 -13.74 14.43
C LEU A 356 -10.50 -12.38 15.03
N SER A 357 -9.72 -11.89 16.01
CA SER A 357 -9.90 -10.55 16.57
C SER A 357 -9.71 -9.46 15.51
N PHE A 358 -8.67 -9.59 14.67
CA PHE A 358 -8.37 -8.67 13.57
C PHE A 358 -9.50 -8.58 12.55
N MET A 359 -10.05 -9.73 12.15
CA MET A 359 -11.17 -9.83 11.23
C MET A 359 -12.38 -9.01 11.73
N TYR A 360 -12.77 -9.18 12.99
CA TYR A 360 -13.90 -8.44 13.57
C TYR A 360 -13.63 -6.95 13.76
N LEU A 361 -12.40 -6.58 14.14
CA LEU A 361 -11.99 -5.17 14.18
C LEU A 361 -12.14 -4.49 12.82
N PHE A 362 -11.84 -5.20 11.72
CA PHE A 362 -11.96 -4.65 10.38
C PHE A 362 -13.41 -4.42 9.96
N LEU A 363 -14.28 -5.43 10.15
CA LEU A 363 -15.71 -5.30 9.84
C LEU A 363 -16.32 -4.12 10.57
N LEU A 364 -15.92 -3.96 11.82
CA LEU A 364 -16.41 -2.88 12.66
C LEU A 364 -15.99 -1.49 12.16
N ARG A 365 -14.77 -1.34 11.62
CA ARG A 365 -14.39 -0.08 10.94
C ARG A 365 -15.17 0.18 9.67
N ARG A 366 -15.59 -0.88 8.96
CA ARG A 366 -16.42 -0.73 7.76
C ARG A 366 -17.79 -0.19 8.11
N GLU A 367 -18.41 -0.71 9.16
CA GLU A 367 -19.69 -0.23 9.68
C GLU A 367 -19.59 1.24 10.14
N ILE A 368 -18.55 1.63 10.88
CA ILE A 368 -18.35 3.04 11.33
C ILE A 368 -18.24 4.02 10.14
N ARG A 369 -17.75 3.57 8.98
CA ARG A 369 -17.63 4.41 7.77
C ARG A 369 -18.94 4.52 6.98
N GLY A 370 -19.85 3.56 7.11
CA GLY A 370 -21.22 3.72 6.64
C GLY A 370 -21.94 4.66 7.61
N ASN A 371 -22.47 5.79 7.15
CA ASN A 371 -23.12 6.79 8.01
C ASN A 371 -24.36 6.28 8.80
N GLU A 372 -24.67 4.98 8.76
CA GLU A 372 -25.73 4.33 9.53
C GLU A 372 -25.09 3.51 10.65
N ARG A 373 -25.08 4.04 11.88
CA ARG A 373 -24.75 3.25 13.07
C ARG A 373 -25.75 2.10 13.20
N ARG A 374 -25.35 0.91 12.77
CA ARG A 374 -26.07 -0.33 13.11
C ARG A 374 -25.78 -0.65 14.57
N GLY A 375 -26.76 -1.20 15.30
CA GLY A 375 -26.60 -1.60 16.71
C GLY A 375 -25.53 -2.68 16.95
N ASP A 376 -24.89 -3.16 15.90
CA ASP A 376 -23.95 -4.28 15.89
C ASP A 376 -22.53 -3.88 16.32
N GLU A 377 -22.22 -2.58 16.47
CA GLU A 377 -20.87 -2.12 16.81
C GLU A 377 -20.37 -2.70 18.15
N GLU A 378 -21.24 -2.72 19.16
CA GLU A 378 -20.94 -3.25 20.48
C GLU A 378 -20.73 -4.77 20.44
N GLU A 379 -21.50 -5.49 19.60
CA GLU A 379 -21.36 -6.94 19.45
C GLU A 379 -20.04 -7.31 18.78
N LEU A 380 -19.70 -6.62 17.68
CA LEU A 380 -18.44 -6.82 16.96
C LEU A 380 -17.24 -6.49 17.88
N TYR A 381 -17.31 -5.42 18.69
CA TYR A 381 -16.28 -5.11 19.68
C TYR A 381 -16.17 -6.21 20.74
N LYS A 382 -17.27 -6.65 21.34
CA LYS A 382 -17.28 -7.74 22.34
C LYS A 382 -16.67 -9.02 21.77
N LYS A 383 -16.98 -9.33 20.52
CA LYS A 383 -16.45 -10.52 19.83
C LYS A 383 -14.94 -10.39 19.57
N SER A 384 -14.50 -9.27 19.00
CA SER A 384 -13.07 -8.98 18.77
C SER A 384 -12.27 -8.99 20.08
N SER A 385 -12.80 -8.35 21.13
CA SER A 385 -12.19 -8.28 22.46
C SER A 385 -12.06 -9.66 23.12
N ARG A 386 -13.12 -10.50 23.05
CA ARG A 386 -13.09 -11.87 23.56
C ARG A 386 -11.96 -12.70 22.94
N TYR A 387 -11.77 -12.59 21.63
CA TYR A 387 -10.71 -13.33 20.94
C TYR A 387 -9.31 -12.86 21.36
N ILE A 388 -9.05 -11.56 21.39
CA ILE A 388 -7.71 -11.06 21.75
C ILE A 388 -7.38 -11.32 23.24
N LEU A 389 -8.37 -11.21 24.14
CA LEU A 389 -8.18 -11.56 25.55
C LEU A 389 -7.92 -13.07 25.72
N SER A 390 -8.58 -13.90 24.91
CA SER A 390 -8.29 -15.34 24.88
C SER A 390 -6.88 -15.61 24.36
N ALA A 391 -6.40 -14.88 23.34
CA ALA A 391 -5.02 -14.98 22.85
C ALA A 391 -4.01 -14.62 23.96
N LEU A 392 -4.26 -13.54 24.70
CA LEU A 392 -3.45 -13.11 25.84
C LEU A 392 -3.42 -14.12 26.99
N SER A 393 -4.45 -14.96 27.15
CA SER A 393 -4.44 -16.03 28.15
C SER A 393 -3.42 -17.13 27.83
N PHE A 394 -3.06 -17.31 26.55
CA PHE A 394 -2.01 -18.21 26.11
C PHE A 394 -0.63 -17.56 26.13
N GLU A 395 -0.52 -16.30 25.71
CA GLU A 395 0.74 -15.55 25.58
C GLU A 395 0.69 -14.19 26.31
N PRO A 396 0.65 -14.17 27.66
CA PRO A 396 0.44 -12.94 28.44
C PRO A 396 1.62 -11.97 28.42
N ASN A 397 2.79 -12.41 27.93
CA ASN A 397 4.00 -11.60 27.81
C ASN A 397 4.25 -11.12 26.37
N SER A 398 3.32 -11.38 25.43
CA SER A 398 3.43 -10.90 24.05
C SER A 398 3.14 -9.41 23.96
N ALA A 399 4.16 -8.61 23.64
CA ALA A 399 3.98 -7.18 23.42
C ALA A 399 3.06 -6.91 22.22
N ILE A 400 3.11 -7.72 21.15
CA ILE A 400 2.24 -7.52 19.99
C ILE A 400 0.76 -7.70 20.38
N LEU A 401 0.41 -8.71 21.19
CA LEU A 401 -0.99 -8.93 21.58
C LEU A 401 -1.52 -7.80 22.48
N TRP A 402 -0.71 -7.31 23.43
CA TRP A 402 -1.09 -6.15 24.25
C TRP A 402 -1.20 -4.87 23.41
N TYR A 403 -0.32 -4.69 22.44
CA TYR A 403 -0.42 -3.61 21.46
C TYR A 403 -1.74 -3.70 20.67
N ASN A 404 -2.09 -4.87 20.15
CA ASN A 404 -3.33 -5.09 19.38
C ASN A 404 -4.59 -4.84 20.22
N LEU A 405 -4.60 -5.25 21.50
CA LEU A 405 -5.67 -4.92 22.44
C LEU A 405 -5.76 -3.41 22.70
N SER A 406 -4.61 -2.74 22.89
CA SER A 406 -4.56 -1.28 23.08
C SER A 406 -5.13 -0.56 21.86
N PHE A 407 -4.74 -1.00 20.68
CA PHE A 407 -5.22 -0.49 19.41
C PHE A 407 -6.74 -0.68 19.26
N LEU A 408 -7.25 -1.86 19.61
CA LEU A 408 -8.68 -2.16 19.61
C LEU A 408 -9.39 -1.16 20.52
N ASN A 409 -9.05 -1.11 21.80
CA ASN A 409 -9.68 -0.21 22.77
C ASN A 409 -9.62 1.27 22.36
N TYR A 410 -8.49 1.74 21.82
CA TYR A 410 -8.34 3.09 21.30
C TYR A 410 -9.31 3.37 20.15
N SER A 411 -9.45 2.43 19.21
CA SER A 411 -10.33 2.58 18.04
C SER A 411 -11.82 2.69 18.42
N PHE A 412 -12.21 2.27 19.64
CA PHE A 412 -13.58 2.31 20.14
C PHE A 412 -13.83 3.40 21.19
N GLY A 413 -12.82 4.21 21.52
CA GLY A 413 -12.96 5.19 22.60
C GLY A 413 -13.10 4.55 23.98
N MET A 414 -12.69 3.28 24.15
CA MET A 414 -12.66 2.57 25.44
C MET A 414 -11.43 3.01 26.23
N ARG A 415 -11.48 4.24 26.73
CA ARG A 415 -10.30 4.96 27.23
C ARG A 415 -9.56 4.23 28.36
N ASP A 416 -10.27 3.84 29.41
CA ASP A 416 -9.62 3.23 30.58
C ASP A 416 -8.99 1.88 30.20
N ASP A 417 -9.68 1.09 29.37
CA ASP A 417 -9.16 -0.16 28.82
C ASP A 417 -7.94 0.08 27.91
N PHE A 418 -7.97 1.14 27.09
CA PHE A 418 -6.83 1.57 26.27
C PHE A 418 -5.62 1.93 27.14
N LEU A 419 -5.79 2.80 28.15
CA LEU A 419 -4.68 3.21 29.02
C LEU A 419 -4.10 2.02 29.79
N ASN A 420 -4.94 1.12 30.29
CA ASN A 420 -4.51 -0.09 31.00
C ASN A 420 -3.71 -1.04 30.10
N SER A 421 -4.22 -1.30 28.89
CA SER A 421 -3.54 -2.17 27.92
C SER A 421 -2.24 -1.53 27.38
N ALA A 422 -2.23 -0.22 27.13
CA ALA A 422 -1.04 0.52 26.69
C ALA A 422 0.05 0.51 27.77
N LEU A 423 -0.33 0.73 29.04
CA LEU A 423 0.61 0.64 30.17
C LEU A 423 1.18 -0.78 30.30
N ARG A 424 0.35 -1.80 30.10
CA ARG A 424 0.78 -3.21 30.16
C ARG A 424 1.77 -3.53 29.04
N PHE A 425 1.48 -3.09 27.81
CA PHE A 425 2.40 -3.17 26.68
C PHE A 425 3.76 -2.53 27.00
N LEU A 426 3.77 -1.28 27.49
CA LEU A 426 5.01 -0.56 27.80
C LEU A 426 5.82 -1.26 28.91
N LYS A 427 5.17 -1.77 29.95
CA LYS A 427 5.84 -2.52 31.03
C LYS A 427 6.47 -3.83 30.55
N ILE A 428 5.80 -4.54 29.65
CA ILE A 428 6.34 -5.77 29.07
C ILE A 428 7.56 -5.43 28.21
N LEU A 429 7.46 -4.40 27.38
CA LEU A 429 8.57 -3.98 26.53
C LEU A 429 9.77 -3.49 27.33
N ASP A 430 9.55 -2.76 28.43
CA ASP A 430 10.60 -2.32 29.35
C ASP A 430 11.30 -3.50 30.06
N LYS A 431 10.52 -4.51 30.47
CA LYS A 431 11.03 -5.67 31.22
C LYS A 431 11.72 -6.71 30.34
N GLU A 432 11.14 -7.03 29.20
CA GLU A 432 11.55 -8.15 28.34
C GLU A 432 12.27 -7.67 27.07
N GLY A 433 12.24 -6.36 26.77
CA GLY A 433 12.84 -5.80 25.56
C GLY A 433 12.25 -6.40 24.29
N GLU A 434 13.09 -6.55 23.27
CA GLU A 434 12.76 -7.16 21.98
C GLU A 434 12.32 -8.63 22.10
N ASN A 435 12.62 -9.34 23.20
CA ASN A 435 12.20 -10.73 23.39
C ASN A 435 10.69 -10.90 23.55
N SER A 436 9.98 -9.82 23.90
CA SER A 436 8.51 -9.79 23.93
C SER A 436 7.85 -9.76 22.54
N ILE A 437 8.65 -9.57 21.48
CA ILE A 437 8.23 -9.59 20.07
C ILE A 437 8.45 -11.01 19.53
N TYR A 438 7.39 -11.81 19.52
CA TYR A 438 7.45 -13.19 19.04
C TYR A 438 7.55 -13.26 17.51
N ILE A 439 8.74 -13.62 17.04
CA ILE A 439 9.05 -13.88 15.63
C ILE A 439 9.84 -15.17 15.54
N SER A 440 9.43 -16.05 14.62
CA SER A 440 10.15 -17.28 14.30
C SER A 440 11.15 -17.05 13.16
N PRO A 441 12.33 -17.74 13.18
CA PRO A 441 13.29 -17.65 12.10
C PRO A 441 12.76 -18.25 10.81
N PHE A 442 13.37 -17.83 9.72
CA PHE A 442 13.14 -18.38 8.39
C PHE A 442 13.60 -19.86 8.31
N PRO A 443 12.87 -20.77 7.63
CA PRO A 443 11.69 -20.57 6.78
C PRO A 443 10.35 -20.65 7.51
N ASP A 444 10.36 -20.95 8.81
CA ASP A 444 9.16 -21.09 9.64
C ASP A 444 8.71 -19.72 10.17
N VAL A 445 8.78 -18.67 9.34
CA VAL A 445 8.41 -17.30 9.72
C VAL A 445 7.04 -17.36 10.37
N PHE A 446 6.92 -16.75 11.53
CA PHE A 446 5.69 -16.66 12.28
C PHE A 446 5.69 -15.32 12.97
N SER A 447 4.60 -14.58 12.86
CA SER A 447 4.38 -13.34 13.59
C SER A 447 2.90 -13.19 13.92
N PHE A 448 2.57 -12.49 14.99
CA PHE A 448 1.20 -12.02 15.19
C PHE A 448 0.91 -10.89 14.19
N THR A 449 -0.24 -10.93 13.51
CA THR A 449 -0.66 -9.79 12.68
C THR A 449 -0.76 -8.53 13.52
N ILE A 450 -0.02 -7.49 13.14
CA ILE A 450 0.02 -6.20 13.83
C ILE A 450 -1.16 -5.33 13.36
N PHE A 451 -1.95 -4.81 14.30
CA PHE A 451 -3.06 -3.93 13.97
C PHE A 451 -2.50 -2.52 13.76
N SER A 452 -2.42 -2.04 12.52
CA SER A 452 -1.93 -0.68 12.25
C SER A 452 -2.84 0.12 11.34
N HIS A 453 -3.13 1.36 11.77
CA HIS A 453 -3.80 2.41 10.98
C HIS A 453 -2.79 3.30 10.26
N TYR A 454 -1.61 3.51 10.86
CA TYR A 454 -0.61 4.44 10.35
C TYR A 454 0.14 3.80 9.20
N THR A 455 -0.20 4.22 7.99
CA THR A 455 0.38 3.71 6.75
C THR A 455 1.89 3.85 6.71
N TYR A 456 2.46 4.94 7.26
CA TYR A 456 3.91 5.12 7.39
C TYR A 456 4.54 4.00 8.23
N LEU A 457 4.08 3.83 9.47
CA LEU A 457 4.66 2.86 10.41
C LEU A 457 4.42 1.42 9.96
N LYS A 458 3.27 1.12 9.33
CA LYS A 458 3.02 -0.19 8.73
C LYS A 458 4.02 -0.48 7.60
N SER A 459 4.18 0.44 6.65
CA SER A 459 5.13 0.25 5.54
C SER A 459 6.57 0.19 6.02
N TYR A 460 6.92 0.93 7.07
CA TYR A 460 8.24 0.81 7.70
C TYR A 460 8.43 -0.56 8.36
N ALA A 461 7.41 -1.09 9.05
CA ALA A 461 7.46 -2.44 9.59
C ALA A 461 7.69 -3.49 8.49
N ASP A 462 6.96 -3.44 7.39
CA ASP A 462 7.19 -4.34 6.23
C ASP A 462 8.61 -4.19 5.65
N TYR A 463 9.16 -2.97 5.60
CA TYR A 463 10.53 -2.74 5.17
C TYR A 463 11.58 -3.36 6.11
N LEU A 464 11.33 -3.33 7.43
CA LEU A 464 12.21 -3.98 8.41
C LEU A 464 12.30 -5.48 8.14
N TRP A 465 11.18 -6.14 7.84
CA TRP A 465 11.17 -7.56 7.49
C TRP A 465 12.10 -7.86 6.32
N LEU A 466 12.02 -7.09 5.24
CA LEU A 466 12.90 -7.31 4.08
C LEU A 466 14.37 -7.00 4.35
N SER A 467 14.64 -6.13 5.33
CA SER A 467 16.00 -5.69 5.64
C SER A 467 16.69 -6.56 6.68
N PHE A 468 15.93 -7.21 7.55
CA PHE A 468 16.45 -7.89 8.73
C PHE A 468 15.85 -9.30 8.92
N ILE A 469 15.24 -9.92 7.90
CA ILE A 469 14.71 -11.30 8.06
C ILE A 469 15.79 -12.34 8.42
N GLU A 470 17.05 -12.10 8.05
CA GLU A 470 18.19 -12.93 8.45
C GLU A 470 18.83 -12.50 9.78
N ASP A 471 18.46 -11.32 10.31
CA ASP A 471 18.86 -10.79 11.62
C ASP A 471 17.61 -10.54 12.48
N ILE A 472 17.08 -11.64 13.04
CA ILE A 472 15.82 -11.64 13.78
C ILE A 472 15.86 -10.69 14.99
N ASP A 473 17.02 -10.49 15.61
CA ASP A 473 17.14 -9.61 16.77
C ASP A 473 17.02 -8.14 16.36
N GLU A 474 17.66 -7.73 15.25
CA GLU A 474 17.48 -6.38 14.71
C GLU A 474 16.06 -6.14 14.21
N LEU A 475 15.45 -7.16 13.58
CA LEU A 475 14.05 -7.11 13.18
C LEU A 475 13.13 -6.88 14.39
N LYS A 476 13.31 -7.64 15.48
CA LYS A 476 12.51 -7.48 16.71
C LYS A 476 12.72 -6.11 17.35
N ARG A 477 13.95 -5.60 17.43
CA ARG A 477 14.24 -4.25 17.94
C ARG A 477 13.56 -3.17 17.10
N GLY A 478 13.65 -3.26 15.78
CA GLY A 478 12.98 -2.34 14.87
C GLY A 478 11.46 -2.35 15.04
N LEU A 479 10.85 -3.54 15.13
CA LEU A 479 9.41 -3.68 15.32
C LEU A 479 8.96 -3.18 16.70
N ALA A 480 9.70 -3.49 17.76
CA ALA A 480 9.46 -2.94 19.09
C ALA A 480 9.41 -1.40 19.06
N LYS A 481 10.39 -0.77 18.41
CA LYS A 481 10.46 0.69 18.25
C LYS A 481 9.26 1.26 17.48
N VAL A 482 8.82 0.58 16.42
CA VAL A 482 7.62 0.94 15.64
C VAL A 482 6.36 0.89 16.50
N LEU A 483 6.11 -0.24 17.16
CA LEU A 483 4.91 -0.45 18.00
C LEU A 483 4.88 0.53 19.17
N GLN A 484 6.02 0.73 19.82
CA GLN A 484 6.16 1.67 20.92
C GLN A 484 5.81 3.09 20.46
N THR A 485 6.38 3.53 19.34
CA THR A 485 6.08 4.84 18.76
C THR A 485 4.59 4.99 18.47
N GLN A 486 3.95 3.97 17.92
CA GLN A 486 2.52 4.02 17.62
C GLN A 486 1.65 4.16 18.88
N ILE A 487 2.00 3.46 19.97
CA ILE A 487 1.32 3.64 21.27
C ILE A 487 1.50 5.06 21.79
N PHE A 488 2.69 5.64 21.70
CA PHE A 488 2.92 7.03 22.10
C PHE A 488 2.08 8.02 21.28
N ILE A 489 1.86 7.76 19.99
CA ILE A 489 0.96 8.60 19.18
C ILE A 489 -0.50 8.47 19.65
N PHE A 490 -0.97 7.27 19.98
CA PHE A 490 -2.31 7.09 20.56
C PHE A 490 -2.45 7.79 21.91
N LEU A 491 -1.46 7.68 22.78
CA LEU A 491 -1.41 8.39 24.06
C LEU A 491 -1.37 9.91 23.87
N ALA A 492 -0.67 10.41 22.86
CA ALA A 492 -0.65 11.83 22.53
C ALA A 492 -2.04 12.33 22.11
N ASN A 493 -2.74 11.57 21.26
CA ASN A 493 -4.11 11.91 20.83
C ASN A 493 -5.11 11.84 22.00
N ASP A 494 -5.02 10.84 22.88
CA ASP A 494 -5.84 10.78 24.10
C ASP A 494 -5.56 11.99 25.00
N ALA A 495 -4.29 12.29 25.26
CA ALA A 495 -3.91 13.43 26.09
C ALA A 495 -4.42 14.77 25.53
N ILE A 496 -4.40 14.97 24.20
CA ILE A 496 -5.02 16.12 23.54
C ILE A 496 -6.52 16.19 23.80
N ALA A 497 -7.23 15.07 23.67
CA ALA A 497 -8.68 15.02 23.87
C ALA A 497 -9.10 15.42 25.30
N PHE A 498 -8.23 15.22 26.29
CA PHE A 498 -8.46 15.58 27.70
C PHE A 498 -7.73 16.85 28.15
N GLY A 499 -7.10 17.58 27.22
CA GLY A 499 -6.42 18.84 27.51
C GLY A 499 -5.08 18.71 28.24
N ASP A 500 -4.52 17.51 28.41
CA ASP A 500 -3.15 17.31 28.93
C ASP A 500 -2.11 17.50 27.82
N LEU A 501 -1.94 18.76 27.42
CA LEU A 501 -1.04 19.12 26.33
C LEU A 501 0.44 18.88 26.66
N ARG A 502 0.82 18.81 27.94
CA ARG A 502 2.21 18.55 28.36
C ARG A 502 2.58 17.10 28.14
N SER A 503 1.70 16.17 28.51
CA SER A 503 1.91 14.75 28.23
C SER A 503 1.85 14.48 26.72
N ALA A 504 0.90 15.10 26.00
CA ALA A 504 0.82 14.99 24.55
C ALA A 504 2.13 15.38 23.86
N GLU A 505 2.72 16.51 24.26
CA GLU A 505 4.01 16.97 23.73
C GLU A 505 5.14 15.96 23.98
N ARG A 506 5.24 15.41 25.20
CA ARG A 506 6.27 14.43 25.54
C ARG A 506 6.16 13.16 24.69
N PHE A 507 4.94 12.64 24.56
CA PHE A 507 4.67 11.45 23.76
C PHE A 507 4.95 11.68 22.27
N CYS A 508 4.55 12.83 21.74
CA CYS A 508 4.83 13.19 20.34
C CYS A 508 6.34 13.42 20.10
N SER A 509 7.06 14.02 21.05
CA SER A 509 8.52 14.22 20.96
C SER A 509 9.28 12.90 20.89
N PHE A 510 8.83 11.88 21.64
CA PHE A 510 9.37 10.53 21.56
C PHE A 510 9.22 9.96 20.13
N ALA A 511 8.03 10.12 19.54
CA ALA A 511 7.77 9.64 18.18
C ALA A 511 8.64 10.34 17.13
N ILE A 512 8.80 11.67 17.21
CA ILE A 512 9.68 12.45 16.33
C ILE A 512 11.14 12.01 16.47
N THR A 513 11.61 11.78 17.69
CA THR A 513 12.99 11.32 17.94
C THR A 513 13.27 9.98 17.27
N ASN A 514 12.30 9.07 17.29
CA ASN A 514 12.45 7.75 16.71
C ASN A 514 12.30 7.72 15.19
N PHE A 515 11.45 8.60 14.64
CA PHE A 515 11.14 8.69 13.20
C PHE A 515 11.09 10.17 12.74
N PRO A 516 12.26 10.83 12.63
CA PRO A 516 12.33 12.27 12.35
C PRO A 516 11.91 12.65 10.93
N ASN A 517 11.63 11.67 10.07
CA ASN A 517 11.19 11.86 8.70
C ASN A 517 9.68 11.56 8.51
N CYS A 518 8.93 11.38 9.60
CA CYS A 518 7.48 11.17 9.53
C CYS A 518 6.72 12.52 9.64
N PRO A 519 6.10 13.03 8.56
CA PRO A 519 5.42 14.34 8.57
C PRO A 519 4.27 14.41 9.57
N ASP A 520 3.50 13.32 9.73
CA ASP A 520 2.34 13.25 10.62
C ASP A 520 2.68 13.60 12.08
N PHE A 521 3.90 13.26 12.52
CA PHE A 521 4.34 13.54 13.89
C PHE A 521 4.61 15.04 14.09
N TYR A 522 5.15 15.71 13.08
CA TYR A 522 5.32 17.16 13.13
C TYR A 522 4.00 17.91 13.01
N PHE A 523 3.04 17.42 12.22
CA PHE A 523 1.69 17.99 12.20
C PHE A 523 0.99 17.83 13.55
N LEU A 524 1.12 16.67 14.20
CA LEU A 524 0.61 16.47 15.56
C LEU A 524 1.28 17.41 16.57
N MET A 525 2.60 17.55 16.52
CA MET A 525 3.34 18.49 17.38
C MET A 525 2.91 19.94 17.15
N GLY A 526 2.74 20.35 15.89
CA GLY A 526 2.24 21.68 15.52
C GLY A 526 0.89 21.96 16.16
N LYS A 527 -0.03 20.99 16.11
CA LYS A 527 -1.35 21.07 16.75
C LYS A 527 -1.24 21.20 18.27
N ILE A 528 -0.40 20.39 18.91
CA ILE A 528 -0.17 20.44 20.37
C ILE A 528 0.32 21.83 20.76
N LYS A 529 1.34 22.36 20.09
CA LYS A 529 1.92 23.68 20.34
C LYS A 529 0.94 24.81 20.09
N LEU A 530 0.10 24.69 19.06
CA LEU A 530 -0.97 25.65 18.78
C LEU A 530 -1.96 25.71 19.94
N MET A 531 -2.42 24.56 20.44
CA MET A 531 -3.33 24.47 21.58
C MET A 531 -2.71 25.00 22.88
N GLN A 532 -1.39 24.85 23.06
CA GLN A 532 -0.63 25.44 24.17
C GLN A 532 -0.43 26.96 24.04
N ARG A 533 -0.83 27.57 22.91
CA ARG A 533 -0.54 28.96 22.54
C ARG A 533 0.97 29.26 22.40
N SER A 534 1.80 28.24 22.16
CA SER A 534 3.20 28.41 21.75
C SER A 534 3.28 28.54 20.23
N PHE A 535 2.90 29.72 19.71
CA PHE A 535 2.72 29.92 18.27
C PHE A 535 4.01 29.79 17.46
N PHE A 536 5.17 30.21 17.99
CA PHE A 536 6.45 30.05 17.30
C PHE A 536 6.86 28.58 17.16
N ASP A 537 6.76 27.79 18.23
CA ASP A 537 7.05 26.36 18.19
C ASP A 537 6.07 25.62 17.27
N SER A 538 4.79 26.04 17.29
CA SER A 538 3.76 25.50 16.41
C SER A 538 4.11 25.70 14.94
N VAL A 539 4.52 26.91 14.55
CA VAL A 539 4.99 27.18 13.19
C VAL A 539 6.19 26.33 12.83
N SER A 540 7.19 26.21 13.73
CA SER A 540 8.38 25.40 13.47
C SER A 540 8.02 23.94 13.17
N ALA A 541 7.13 23.35 13.97
CA ALA A 541 6.68 21.98 13.76
C ALA A 541 5.86 21.84 12.47
N TYR A 542 4.86 22.70 12.26
CA TYR A 542 4.02 22.66 11.06
C TYR A 542 4.82 22.84 9.76
N LEU A 543 5.78 23.76 9.73
CA LEU A 543 6.65 23.96 8.57
C LEU A 543 7.57 22.75 8.32
N LYS A 544 8.02 22.07 9.39
CA LYS A 544 8.79 20.83 9.21
C LYS A 544 7.94 19.69 8.63
N GLY A 545 6.70 19.55 9.09
CA GLY A 545 5.74 18.62 8.48
C GLY A 545 5.45 18.97 7.02
N TYR A 546 5.28 20.26 6.72
CA TYR A 546 5.04 20.77 5.36
C TYR A 546 6.23 20.54 4.42
N GLU A 547 7.46 20.66 4.91
CA GLU A 547 8.68 20.34 4.15
C GLU A 547 8.69 18.87 3.73
N LEU A 548 8.29 17.97 4.63
CA LEU A 548 8.25 16.53 4.39
C LEU A 548 7.06 16.09 3.54
N ASP A 549 5.90 16.73 3.69
CA ASP A 549 4.68 16.42 2.94
C ASP A 549 3.92 17.69 2.48
N PRO A 550 4.44 18.37 1.45
CA PRO A 550 3.91 19.66 1.01
C PRO A 550 2.53 19.57 0.35
N VAL A 551 2.15 18.40 -0.15
CA VAL A 551 0.87 18.19 -0.85
C VAL A 551 -0.26 17.74 0.08
N ASN A 552 -0.02 17.72 1.40
CA ASN A 552 -1.02 17.41 2.41
C ASN A 552 -1.99 18.58 2.63
N TYR A 553 -2.89 18.76 1.68
CA TYR A 553 -3.83 19.87 1.70
C TYR A 553 -4.74 19.89 2.93
N LEU A 554 -4.94 18.75 3.60
CA LEU A 554 -5.70 18.65 4.85
C LEU A 554 -5.04 19.41 6.01
N LYS A 555 -3.74 19.72 5.92
CA LYS A 555 -2.96 20.42 6.96
C LYS A 555 -2.67 21.87 6.67
N TRP A 556 -2.96 22.35 5.46
CA TRP A 556 -2.65 23.72 5.03
C TRP A 556 -3.33 24.79 5.88
N ALA A 557 -4.59 24.61 6.25
CA ALA A 557 -5.31 25.55 7.11
C ALA A 557 -4.68 25.67 8.51
N GLU A 558 -4.26 24.55 9.11
CA GLU A 558 -3.59 24.52 10.41
C GLU A 558 -2.22 25.24 10.37
N ILE A 559 -1.46 25.05 9.28
CA ILE A 559 -0.17 25.71 9.03
C ILE A 559 -0.36 27.24 8.94
N LEU A 560 -1.30 27.69 8.11
CA LEU A 560 -1.57 29.12 7.88
C LEU A 560 -2.09 29.82 9.15
N LEU A 561 -2.98 29.16 9.90
CA LEU A 561 -3.45 29.67 11.19
C LEU A 561 -2.30 29.87 12.18
N SER A 562 -1.37 28.91 12.25
CA SER A 562 -0.20 29.00 13.13
C SER A 562 0.73 30.15 12.73
N LEU A 563 0.98 30.32 11.42
CA LEU A 563 1.76 31.44 10.88
C LEU A 563 1.14 32.79 11.22
N LEU A 564 -0.18 32.92 11.03
CA LEU A 564 -0.93 34.14 11.34
C LEU A 564 -0.82 34.49 12.83
N LEU A 565 -1.10 33.53 13.72
CA LEU A 565 -1.08 33.74 15.17
C LEU A 565 0.33 34.00 15.73
N SER A 566 1.38 33.51 15.07
CA SER A 566 2.77 33.82 15.42
C SER A 566 3.24 35.22 14.99
N GLY A 567 2.46 35.93 14.16
CA GLY A 567 2.83 37.24 13.61
C GLY A 567 3.86 37.19 12.47
N GLN A 568 4.21 36.01 11.94
CA GLN A 568 5.18 35.82 10.85
C GLN A 568 4.59 36.17 9.47
N LYS A 569 4.22 37.43 9.27
CA LYS A 569 3.49 37.92 8.07
C LYS A 569 4.17 37.58 6.74
N GLN A 570 5.49 37.74 6.64
CA GLN A 570 6.23 37.44 5.40
C GLN A 570 6.14 35.96 5.04
N LYS A 571 6.39 35.08 6.03
CA LYS A 571 6.34 33.63 5.82
C LYS A 571 4.92 33.14 5.54
N PHE A 572 3.92 33.74 6.19
CA PHE A 572 2.50 33.52 5.87
C PHE A 572 2.21 33.79 4.39
N GLN A 573 2.61 34.95 3.86
CA GLN A 573 2.36 35.31 2.46
C GLN A 573 3.09 34.40 1.48
N GLU A 574 4.34 34.01 1.78
CA GLU A 574 5.12 33.06 0.98
C GLU A 574 4.41 31.70 0.89
N VAL A 575 4.06 31.11 2.04
CA VAL A 575 3.43 29.79 2.12
C VAL A 575 2.01 29.82 1.53
N LEU A 576 1.24 30.88 1.80
CA LEU A 576 -0.09 31.06 1.21
C LEU A 576 -0.04 31.15 -0.32
N GLY A 577 0.91 31.91 -0.86
CA GLY A 577 1.11 32.04 -2.31
C GLY A 577 1.38 30.67 -2.94
N GLU A 578 2.27 29.89 -2.32
CA GLU A 578 2.58 28.53 -2.75
C GLU A 578 1.36 27.61 -2.73
N MET A 579 0.64 27.56 -1.61
CA MET A 579 -0.57 26.76 -1.44
C MET A 579 -1.66 27.18 -2.44
N LYS A 580 -1.84 28.48 -2.71
CA LYS A 580 -2.78 28.98 -3.72
C LYS A 580 -2.40 28.53 -5.14
N THR A 581 -1.12 28.46 -5.48
CA THR A 581 -0.67 27.92 -6.76
C THR A 581 -0.92 26.42 -6.85
N MET A 582 -0.58 25.67 -5.79
CA MET A 582 -0.75 24.21 -5.77
C MET A 582 -2.23 23.80 -5.72
N SER A 583 -3.08 24.48 -4.97
CA SER A 583 -4.51 24.14 -4.80
C SER A 583 -5.30 24.15 -6.09
N LYS A 584 -4.92 25.01 -7.05
CA LYS A 584 -5.50 25.10 -8.40
C LYS A 584 -5.15 23.90 -9.28
N ARG A 585 -4.12 23.14 -8.91
CA ARG A 585 -3.50 22.06 -9.70
C ARG A 585 -3.59 20.69 -9.02
N LEU A 586 -4.02 20.65 -7.76
CA LEU A 586 -4.23 19.44 -6.97
C LEU A 586 -5.72 19.09 -6.93
N TYR A 587 -6.04 17.82 -7.18
CA TYR A 587 -7.39 17.32 -7.40
C TYR A 587 -7.65 16.08 -6.54
N VAL A 588 -8.80 16.05 -5.85
CA VAL A 588 -9.24 14.93 -5.01
C VAL A 588 -10.50 14.34 -5.62
N LEU A 589 -10.47 13.03 -5.88
CA LEU A 589 -11.54 12.35 -6.59
C LEU A 589 -12.50 11.66 -5.65
N ASP A 590 -13.71 12.22 -5.59
CA ASP A 590 -14.87 11.59 -4.98
C ASP A 590 -16.06 11.63 -5.97
N GLY A 591 -15.80 11.27 -7.23
CA GLY A 591 -16.82 11.08 -8.27
C GLY A 591 -17.44 12.32 -8.96
N ALA A 592 -16.88 13.55 -8.93
CA ALA A 592 -17.49 14.73 -9.62
C ALA A 592 -16.57 15.94 -10.06
N LYS A 593 -16.86 16.53 -11.26
CA LYS A 593 -16.43 17.73 -12.12
C LYS A 593 -15.00 18.37 -12.18
N ILE A 594 -14.14 18.10 -13.22
CA ILE A 594 -12.81 18.69 -13.55
C ILE A 594 -13.12 19.93 -14.34
N GLU A 595 -12.73 21.07 -13.81
CA GLU A 595 -12.49 22.25 -14.61
C GLU A 595 -11.00 22.57 -14.47
N ILE A 596 -10.24 22.24 -15.52
CA ILE A 596 -8.93 22.87 -15.72
C ILE A 596 -9.25 24.20 -16.38
N SER A 597 -8.89 25.31 -15.73
CA SER A 597 -9.13 26.65 -16.26
C SER A 597 -8.65 26.74 -17.72
N GLY A 598 -9.56 27.09 -18.63
CA GLY A 598 -9.29 27.20 -20.07
C GLY A 598 -9.34 25.88 -20.87
N ILE A 599 -10.10 24.87 -20.43
CA ILE A 599 -10.43 23.66 -21.21
C ILE A 599 -11.96 23.44 -21.22
N ASP A 600 -12.60 23.63 -22.39
CA ASP A 600 -14.06 23.49 -22.59
C ASP A 600 -14.56 22.02 -22.74
N GLU A 601 -13.98 21.06 -22.00
CA GLU A 601 -14.45 19.67 -22.00
C GLU A 601 -14.88 19.21 -20.60
N ASN A 602 -16.05 18.58 -20.52
CA ASN A 602 -16.62 18.07 -19.27
C ASN A 602 -15.91 16.77 -18.84
N ILE A 603 -15.00 16.85 -17.87
CA ILE A 603 -14.45 15.69 -17.13
C ILE A 603 -14.83 15.88 -15.65
N TYR A 604 -14.72 14.87 -14.74
CA TYR A 604 -15.35 14.89 -13.40
C TYR A 604 -14.47 14.84 -12.08
N ILE A 605 -13.80 15.94 -11.61
CA ILE A 605 -13.05 16.18 -10.33
C ILE A 605 -12.96 17.66 -9.74
N LYS A 606 -13.35 17.93 -8.48
CA LYS A 606 -13.14 19.26 -7.82
C LYS A 606 -11.65 19.57 -7.51
N PRO A 607 -11.10 20.73 -7.89
CA PRO A 607 -9.79 21.16 -7.43
C PRO A 607 -9.83 21.46 -5.92
N VAL A 608 -8.71 21.25 -5.24
CA VAL A 608 -8.56 21.56 -3.81
C VAL A 608 -8.85 23.04 -3.53
N SER A 609 -8.62 23.95 -4.49
CA SER A 609 -9.00 25.37 -4.35
C SER A 609 -10.49 25.56 -4.03
N LYS A 610 -11.39 24.76 -4.63
CA LYS A 610 -12.83 24.84 -4.37
C LYS A 610 -13.23 24.33 -2.98
N ILE A 611 -12.34 23.60 -2.28
CA ILE A 611 -12.52 23.22 -0.87
C ILE A 611 -12.21 24.41 0.03
N PHE A 612 -11.25 25.27 -0.35
CA PHE A 612 -10.88 26.46 0.41
C PHE A 612 -11.87 27.61 0.27
N ASP A 613 -12.64 27.65 -0.82
CA ASP A 613 -13.72 28.62 -0.99
C ASP A 613 -14.80 28.48 0.10
N ASP A 614 -14.93 27.32 0.76
CA ASP A 614 -15.86 27.09 1.88
C ASP A 614 -15.31 27.55 3.25
N PHE A 615 -14.02 27.92 3.33
CA PHE A 615 -13.40 28.41 4.56
C PHE A 615 -13.31 29.94 4.53
N SER A 616 -14.09 30.61 5.39
CA SER A 616 -14.11 32.08 5.52
C SER A 616 -12.72 32.69 5.76
N LEU A 617 -11.77 31.92 6.31
CA LEU A 617 -10.40 32.34 6.56
C LEU A 617 -9.55 32.59 5.29
N PHE A 618 -10.01 32.14 4.11
CA PHE A 618 -9.30 32.27 2.83
C PHE A 618 -9.90 33.30 1.87
N GLN A 619 -11.05 33.89 2.24
CA GLN A 619 -11.81 34.80 1.37
C GLN A 619 -11.36 36.26 1.44
N ASP A 620 -10.60 36.67 2.46
CA ASP A 620 -10.11 38.04 2.68
C ASP A 620 -8.58 38.17 2.68
#